data_AF-A0A2T2YKF0-F1
#
_entry.id   AF-A0A2T2YKF0-F1
#
_cell.length_a   1.000
_cell.length_b   1.000
_cell.length_c   1.000
_cell.angle_alpha   90.00
_cell.angle_beta   90.00
_cell.angle_gamma   90.00
#
_symmetry.space_group_name_H-M   'P 1'
#
loop_
_entity.id
_entity.type
_entity.pdbx_description
1 polymer ?
#
loop_
_entity_poly.entity_id
_entity_poly.type
_entity_poly.pdbx_seq_one_letter_code
_entity_poly.pdbx_strand_id
1 'polypeptide(L)' 'MATDSSNFALKSLIEHICIFQNYDQLRAYGITVRPDILIQGKLIVKYQGNEFNYGNDPPALKSCLERILKL' A
#
# COMPACT_ATOMS: atom_id res chain seq x y z
N MET A 1 5.05 -8.97 21.15
CA MET A 1 5.76 -9.23 19.87
C MET A 1 4.77 -9.88 18.92
N ALA A 2 3.98 -9.10 18.17
CA ALA A 2 2.99 -9.64 17.22
C ALA A 2 2.57 -8.61 16.14
N THR A 3 3.49 -7.76 15.68
CA THR A 3 3.18 -6.69 14.70
C THR A 3 4.10 -6.65 13.48
N ASP A 4 5.14 -7.47 13.42
CA ASP A 4 6.11 -7.45 12.31
C ASP A 4 5.69 -8.32 11.12
N SER A 5 5.16 -9.53 11.34
CA SER A 5 4.89 -10.47 10.25
C SER A 5 3.81 -10.00 9.28
N SER A 6 2.75 -9.35 9.79
CA SER A 6 1.66 -8.82 8.95
C SER A 6 2.10 -7.61 8.13
N ASN A 7 3.00 -6.78 8.67
CA ASN A 7 3.58 -5.63 7.97
C ASN A 7 4.48 -6.08 6.82
N PHE A 8 5.34 -7.08 7.07
CA PHE A 8 6.24 -7.62 6.07
C PHE A 8 5.48 -8.29 4.92
N ALA A 9 4.49 -9.13 5.24
CA ALA A 9 3.67 -9.80 4.23
C ALA A 9 2.89 -8.82 3.35
N LEU A 10 2.30 -7.77 3.93
CA LEU A 10 1.59 -6.74 3.16
C LEU A 10 2.54 -5.94 2.27
N LYS A 11 3.70 -5.53 2.79
CA LYS A 11 4.72 -4.82 2.00
C LYS A 11 5.18 -5.66 0.80
N SER A 12 5.55 -6.91 1.02
CA SER A 12 5.97 -7.79 -0.08
C SER A 12 4.85 -8.04 -1.09
N LEU A 13 3.59 -8.13 -0.66
CA LEU A 13 2.48 -8.31 -1.58
C LEU A 13 2.24 -7.07 -2.45
N ILE A 14 2.32 -5.87 -1.86
CA ILE A 14 2.22 -4.61 -2.60
C ILE A 14 3.40 -4.48 -3.57
N GLU A 15 4.64 -4.73 -3.12
CA GLU A 15 5.82 -4.71 -3.99
C GLU A 15 5.68 -5.69 -5.17
N HIS A 16 5.22 -6.90 -4.91
CA HIS A 16 4.98 -7.89 -5.95
C HIS A 16 3.95 -7.38 -6.97
N ILE A 17 2.80 -6.89 -6.50
CA ILE A 17 1.76 -6.35 -7.38
C ILE A 17 2.30 -5.14 -8.19
N CYS A 18 3.11 -4.30 -7.57
CA CYS A 18 3.78 -3.18 -8.23
C CYS A 18 4.71 -3.63 -9.36
N ILE A 19 5.53 -4.65 -9.13
CA ILE A 19 6.45 -5.22 -10.12
C ILE A 19 5.66 -5.78 -11.32
N PHE A 20 4.57 -6.51 -11.04
CA PHE A 20 3.74 -7.14 -12.08
C PHE A 20 2.64 -6.24 -12.64
N GLN A 21 2.55 -4.98 -12.18
CA GLN A 21 1.52 -4.00 -12.54
C GLN A 21 0.08 -4.55 -12.43
N ASN A 22 -0.14 -5.49 -11.51
CA ASN A 22 -1.38 -6.24 -11.40
C ASN A 22 -2.31 -5.66 -10.32
N TYR A 23 -2.71 -4.41 -10.50
CA TYR A 23 -3.37 -3.61 -9.46
C TYR A 23 -4.75 -4.16 -9.05
N ASP A 24 -5.42 -4.93 -9.91
CA ASP A 24 -6.66 -5.63 -9.58
C ASP A 24 -6.48 -6.65 -8.45
N GLN A 25 -5.28 -7.22 -8.29
CA GLN A 25 -4.99 -8.13 -7.19
C GLN A 25 -5.09 -7.44 -5.82
N LEU A 26 -4.73 -6.16 -5.69
CA LEU A 26 -4.87 -5.46 -4.41
C LEU A 26 -6.31 -5.54 -3.92
N ARG A 27 -7.26 -5.30 -4.82
CA ARG A 27 -8.68 -5.33 -4.51
C ARG A 27 -9.17 -6.75 -4.21
N ALA A 28 -8.65 -7.75 -4.92
CA ALA A 28 -8.94 -9.17 -4.65
C ALA A 28 -8.47 -9.61 -3.25
N TYR A 29 -7.34 -9.08 -2.78
CA TYR A 29 -6.85 -9.28 -1.41
C TYR A 29 -7.52 -8.35 -0.39
N GLY A 30 -8.49 -7.52 -0.80
CA GLY A 30 -9.15 -6.55 0.08
C GLY A 30 -8.26 -5.39 0.52
N ILE A 31 -7.16 -5.15 -0.20
CA ILE A 31 -6.25 -4.04 0.02
C ILE A 31 -6.83 -2.79 -0.64
N THR A 32 -7.01 -1.74 0.15
CA THR A 32 -7.47 -0.44 -0.35
C THR A 32 -6.39 0.60 -0.12
N VAL A 33 -5.93 1.24 -1.18
CA VAL A 33 -4.99 2.36 -1.12
C VAL A 33 -5.78 3.65 -1.25
N ARG A 34 -5.49 4.65 -0.41
CA ARG A 34 -6.10 5.99 -0.48
C ARG A 34 -5.09 7.06 -0.09
N PRO A 35 -5.12 8.25 -0.69
CA PRO A 35 -4.32 9.36 -0.22
C PRO A 35 -4.81 9.83 1.16
N ASP A 36 -3.88 10.24 2.00
CA ASP A 36 -4.18 10.90 3.26
C ASP A 36 -4.64 12.34 2.96
N ILE A 37 -5.83 12.68 3.44
CA ILE A 37 -6.49 13.98 3.18
C ILE A 37 -5.87 15.10 4.03
N LEU A 38 -5.21 14.74 5.13
CA LEU A 38 -4.61 15.67 6.09
C LEU A 38 -3.13 15.92 5.77
N ILE A 39 -2.44 14.94 5.18
CA ILE A 39 -1.01 15.02 4.86
C ILE A 39 -0.80 14.76 3.37
N GLN A 40 -0.49 15.84 2.64
CA GLN A 40 -0.23 15.79 1.21
C GLN A 40 0.97 14.88 0.89
N GLY A 41 0.77 13.90 0.01
CA GLY A 41 1.82 12.94 -0.38
C GLY A 41 1.99 11.73 0.54
N LYS A 42 1.13 11.58 1.57
CA LYS A 42 1.03 10.36 2.37
C LYS A 42 -0.08 9.47 1.82
N LEU A 43 0.15 8.16 1.83
CA LEU A 43 -0.80 7.15 1.37
C LEU A 43 -1.17 6.24 2.54
N ILE A 44 -2.46 5.95 2.68
CA ILE A 44 -3.02 5.03 3.65
C ILE A 44 -3.44 3.77 2.92
N VAL A 45 -2.89 2.63 3.36
CA VAL A 45 -3.24 1.32 2.86
C VAL A 45 -4.04 0.58 3.93
N LYS A 46 -5.24 0.14 3.60
CA LYS A 46 -6.07 -0.70 4.46
C LYS A 46 -5.97 -2.15 4.05
N TYR A 47 -5.73 -3.05 5.00
CA TYR A 47 -5.75 -4.49 4.78
C TYR A 47 -6.27 -5.21 6.03
N GLN A 48 -7.30 -6.04 5.87
CA GLN A 48 -7.89 -6.84 6.96
C GLN A 48 -8.23 -6.03 8.23
N GLY A 49 -8.76 -4.82 8.06
CA GLY A 49 -9.11 -3.93 9.19
C GLY A 49 -7.93 -3.17 9.80
N ASN A 50 -6.70 -3.43 9.37
CA ASN A 50 -5.51 -2.67 9.76
C ASN A 50 -5.26 -1.54 8.76
N GLU A 51 -4.80 -0.39 9.26
CA GLU A 51 -4.38 0.75 8.44
C GLU A 51 -2.86 0.92 8.53
N PHE A 52 -2.23 1.08 7.37
CA PHE A 52 -0.80 1.24 7.20
C PHE A 52 -0.52 2.57 6.50
N ASN A 53 0.47 3.31 6.99
CA ASN A 53 0.82 4.63 6.47
C ASN A 53 2.13 4.55 5.67
N TYR A 54 2.08 4.81 4.37
CA TYR A 54 3.22 4.74 3.43
C TYR A 54 3.88 6.09 3.16
N GLY A 55 3.72 7.08 4.05
CA GLY A 55 4.28 8.43 3.87
C GLY A 55 5.80 8.53 3.96
N ASN A 56 6.45 7.58 4.64
CA ASN A 56 7.92 7.51 4.82
C ASN A 56 8.55 6.27 4.16
N ASP A 57 7.79 5.56 3.32
CA ASP A 57 8.27 4.37 2.63
C ASP A 57 9.12 4.72 1.39
N PRO A 58 9.93 3.78 0.88
CA PRO A 58 10.81 4.05 -0.24
C PRO A 58 10.06 4.59 -1.47
N PRO A 59 10.67 5.54 -2.20
CA PRO A 59 10.00 6.30 -3.26
C PRO A 59 9.42 5.43 -4.39
N ALA A 60 10.02 4.26 -4.65
CA ALA A 60 9.52 3.31 -5.64
C ALA A 60 8.13 2.74 -5.27
N LEU A 61 7.93 2.45 -3.99
CA LEU A 61 6.69 1.87 -3.46
C LEU A 61 5.60 2.94 -3.43
N LYS A 62 5.95 4.17 -3.02
CA LYS A 62 5.09 5.35 -3.10
C LYS A 62 4.60 5.60 -4.53
N SER A 63 5.52 5.67 -5.50
CA SER A 63 5.15 5.95 -6.90
C SER A 63 4.23 4.88 -7.50
N CYS A 64 4.44 3.61 -7.14
CA CYS A 64 3.52 2.55 -7.52
C CYS A 64 2.11 2.76 -6.94
N LEU A 65 2.02 3.07 -5.64
CA LEU A 65 0.75 3.32 -4.95
C LEU A 65 0.03 4.57 -5.50
N GLU A 66 0.76 5.61 -5.89
CA GLU A 66 0.21 6.78 -6.59
C GLU A 66 -0.34 6.42 -7.98
N ARG A 67 0.36 5.56 -8.73
CA ARG A 67 -0.13 5.05 -10.02
C ARG A 67 -1.43 4.25 -9.89
N ILE A 68 -1.57 3.45 -8.83
CA ILE A 68 -2.80 2.70 -8.54
C ILE A 68 -3.99 3.66 -8.36
N LEU A 69 -3.75 4.80 -7.71
CA LEU A 69 -4.75 5.83 -7.49
C LEU A 69 -5.04 6.70 -8.71
N LYS A 70 -4.30 6.53 -9.82
CA LYS A 70 -4.33 7.42 -11.00
C LYS A 70 -4.23 8.91 -10.62
N LEU A 71 -3.42 9.24 -9.61
CA LEU A 71 -3.06 10.61 -9.27
C LEU A 71 -2.06 11.18 -10.29
#